data_AF-A0A963PKT3-F1
#
_entry.id   AF-A0A963PKT3-F1
#
_cell.length_a   1.000
_cell.length_b   1.000
_cell.length_c   1.000
_cell.angle_alpha   90.00
_cell.angle_beta   90.00
_cell.angle_gamma   90.00
#
_symmetry.space_group_name_H-M   'P 1'
#
loop_
_entity.id
_entity.type
_entity.pdbx_description
1 polymer ?
#
loop_
_entity_poly.entity_id
_entity_poly.type
_entity_poly.pdbx_seq_one_letter_code
_entity_poly.pdbx_strand_id
1 'polypeptide(L)' 'KPVNVFGMAVDDGDLIHADCHGAVVIPAVAVARIGQTVDLLTRREAVILECARAPGFDIAKLLKAMADSAEIH' A
#
# COMPACT_ATOMS: atom_id res chain seq x y z
N LYS A 1 1.07 26.14 -13.38
CA LYS A 1 2.42 26.24 -12.76
C LYS A 1 2.31 25.49 -11.44
N PRO A 2 3.25 24.61 -11.12
CA PRO A 2 3.14 23.76 -9.94
C PRO A 2 3.13 24.60 -8.67
N VAL A 3 2.32 24.17 -7.70
CA VAL A 3 2.26 24.69 -6.34
C VAL A 3 2.96 23.71 -5.42
N ASN A 4 3.76 24.23 -4.49
CA ASN A 4 4.37 23.42 -3.46
C ASN A 4 3.52 23.44 -2.18
N VAL A 5 3.04 22.28 -1.74
CA VAL A 5 2.25 22.09 -0.52
C VAL A 5 3.09 21.26 0.45
N PHE A 6 3.67 21.90 1.46
CA PHE A 6 4.52 21.25 2.48
C PHE A 6 5.64 20.34 1.90
N GLY A 7 6.18 20.67 0.73
CA GLY A 7 7.23 19.89 0.06
C GLY A 7 6.71 18.94 -1.03
N MET A 8 5.39 18.80 -1.18
CA MET A 8 4.76 18.09 -2.28
C MET A 8 4.49 19.06 -3.45
N ALA A 9 5.15 18.84 -4.59
CA ALA A 9 4.85 19.56 -5.83
C ALA A 9 3.56 19.01 -6.45
N VAL A 10 2.62 19.91 -6.78
CA VAL A 10 1.31 19.57 -7.34
C VAL A 10 1.01 20.49 -8.52
N ASP A 11 0.53 19.93 -9.62
CA ASP A 11 0.01 20.66 -10.78
C ASP A 11 -1.52 20.51 -10.90
N ASP A 12 -2.12 21.39 -11.72
CA ASP A 12 -3.54 21.30 -12.04
C ASP A 12 -3.86 19.95 -12.72
N GLY A 13 -4.88 19.27 -12.21
CA GLY A 13 -5.30 17.95 -12.71
C GLY A 13 -4.57 16.75 -12.10
N ASP A 14 -3.61 16.96 -11.19
CA ASP A 14 -2.98 15.85 -10.46
C ASP A 14 -4.00 15.11 -9.57
N LEU A 15 -3.89 13.78 -9.54
CA LEU A 15 -4.64 12.95 -8.62
C LEU A 15 -3.89 12.84 -7.29
N ILE A 16 -4.52 13.21 -6.19
CA ILE A 16 -3.91 13.18 -4.86
C ILE A 16 -4.63 12.14 -3.99
N HIS A 17 -3.85 11.27 -3.35
CA HIS A 17 -4.34 10.47 -2.23
C HIS A 17 -3.98 11.14 -0.92
N ALA A 18 -4.92 11.23 0.01
CA ALA A 18 -4.70 11.78 1.34
C ALA A 18 -5.44 10.96 2.40
N ASP A 19 -4.76 10.66 3.50
CA ASP A 19 -5.26 9.88 4.62
C ASP A 19 -4.75 10.44 5.96
N CYS A 20 -4.86 9.68 7.06
CA CYS A 20 -4.37 10.11 8.37
C CYS A 20 -2.84 10.18 8.48
N HIS A 21 -2.10 9.62 7.54
CA HIS A 21 -0.63 9.64 7.51
C HIS A 21 -0.08 10.79 6.66
N GLY A 22 -0.87 11.36 5.75
CA GLY A 22 -0.48 12.52 4.96
C GLY A 22 -1.14 12.55 3.58
N ALA A 23 -0.45 13.14 2.60
CA ALA A 23 -0.90 13.20 1.22
C ALA A 23 0.25 12.91 0.23
N VAL A 24 -0.10 12.36 -0.93
CA VAL A 24 0.84 12.06 -2.01
C VAL A 24 0.19 12.28 -3.38
N VAL A 25 0.97 12.78 -4.34
CA VAL A 25 0.57 12.83 -5.75
C VAL A 25 0.70 11.44 -6.36
N ILE A 26 -0.38 10.97 -6.97
CA ILE A 26 -0.40 9.74 -7.74
C ILE A 26 0.07 10.04 -9.17
N PRO A 27 1.16 9.41 -9.64
CA PRO A 27 1.58 9.56 -11.03
C PRO A 27 0.51 9.08 -12.01
N ALA A 28 0.21 9.87 -13.04
CA ALA A 28 -0.85 9.55 -14.01
C ALA A 28 -0.68 8.15 -14.65
N VAL A 29 0.56 7.73 -14.91
CA VAL A 29 0.90 6.41 -15.47
C VAL A 29 0.54 5.24 -14.55
N ALA A 30 0.40 5.48 -13.25
CA ALA A 30 0.08 4.45 -12.26
C ALA A 30 -1.43 4.25 -12.11
N VAL A 31 -2.26 5.25 -12.45
CA VAL A 31 -3.71 5.27 -12.15
C VAL A 31 -4.44 4.03 -12.63
N ALA A 32 -4.22 3.64 -13.90
CA ALA A 32 -4.88 2.48 -14.50
C ALA A 32 -4.55 1.15 -13.79
N ARG A 33 -3.41 1.07 -13.08
CA ARG A 33 -2.94 -0.13 -12.37
C ARG A 33 -3.36 -0.18 -10.90
N ILE A 34 -3.92 0.90 -10.35
CA ILE A 34 -4.21 1.01 -8.92
C ILE A 34 -5.17 -0.09 -8.47
N GLY A 35 -6.30 -0.27 -9.15
CA GLY A 35 -7.30 -1.27 -8.76
C GLY A 35 -6.69 -2.67 -8.63
N GLN A 36 -6.03 -3.15 -9.69
CA GLN A 36 -5.36 -4.45 -9.68
C GLN A 36 -4.25 -4.55 -8.60
N THR A 37 -3.51 -3.46 -8.38
CA THR A 37 -2.44 -3.43 -7.37
C THR A 37 -3.02 -3.48 -5.95
N VAL A 38 -4.13 -2.79 -5.69
CA VAL A 38 -4.85 -2.83 -4.41
C VAL A 38 -5.37 -4.24 -4.13
N ASP A 39 -5.93 -4.92 -5.13
CA ASP A 39 -6.40 -6.30 -4.98
C ASP A 39 -5.25 -7.27 -4.65
N LEU A 40 -4.11 -7.10 -5.31
CA LEU A 40 -2.90 -7.88 -5.02
C LEU A 40 -2.39 -7.63 -3.60
N LEU A 41 -2.24 -6.36 -3.21
CA LEU A 41 -1.76 -6.00 -1.88
C LEU A 41 -2.72 -6.47 -0.78
N THR A 42 -4.02 -6.37 -1.00
CA THR A 42 -5.04 -6.86 -0.06
C THR A 42 -4.91 -8.38 0.17
N ARG A 43 -4.71 -9.17 -0.89
CA ARG A 43 -4.46 -10.62 -0.78
C ARG A 43 -3.17 -10.92 -0.02
N ARG A 44 -2.11 -10.15 -0.26
CA ARG A 44 -0.82 -10.25 0.43
C ARG A 44 -0.92 -9.93 1.92
N GLU A 45 -1.62 -8.85 2.25
CA GLU A 45 -1.81 -8.40 3.63
C GLU A 45 -2.68 -9.37 4.43
N ALA A 46 -3.69 -10.00 3.80
CA ALA A 46 -4.55 -10.97 4.47
C ALA A 46 -3.75 -12.10 5.14
N VAL A 47 -2.75 -12.68 4.47
CA VAL A 47 -1.90 -13.74 5.03
C VAL A 47 -1.16 -13.27 6.30
N ILE A 48 -0.62 -12.05 6.26
CA ILE A 48 0.11 -11.48 7.39
C ILE A 48 -0.84 -11.17 8.55
N LEU A 49 -2.00 -10.58 8.26
CA LEU A 49 -3.00 -10.22 9.26
C LEU A 49 -3.63 -11.46 9.91
N GLU A 50 -3.89 -12.52 9.15
CA GLU A 50 -4.37 -13.79 9.67
C GLU A 50 -3.35 -14.40 10.65
N CYS A 51 -2.06 -14.41 10.28
CA CYS A 51 -0.99 -14.85 11.18
C CYS A 51 -0.93 -14.00 12.46
N ALA A 52 -1.03 -12.68 12.34
CA ALA A 52 -0.98 -11.77 13.48
C ALA A 52 -2.17 -11.91 14.43
N ARG A 53 -3.35 -12.28 13.91
CA ARG A 53 -4.58 -12.48 14.70
C ARG A 53 -4.72 -13.90 15.25
N ALA A 54 -3.92 -14.86 14.79
CA ALA A 54 -4.02 -16.25 15.19
C ALA A 54 -3.55 -16.48 16.64
N PRO A 55 -4.19 -17.41 17.39
CA PRO A 55 -3.70 -17.83 18.70
C PRO A 55 -2.27 -18.38 18.65
N GLY A 56 -1.45 -18.02 19.64
CA GLY A 56 -0.05 -18.45 19.70
C GLY A 56 0.85 -17.77 18.67
N PHE A 57 0.52 -16.54 18.27
CA PHE A 57 1.39 -15.67 17.48
C PHE A 57 2.82 -15.63 18.06
N ASP A 58 3.81 -15.73 17.17
CA ASP A 58 5.23 -15.51 17.48
C ASP A 58 5.95 -14.91 16.26
N ILE A 59 7.16 -14.40 16.49
CA ILE A 59 7.97 -13.75 15.44
C ILE A 59 8.35 -14.72 14.32
N ALA A 60 8.61 -15.99 14.64
CA ALA A 60 9.00 -16.97 13.62
C ALA A 60 7.85 -17.22 12.63
N LYS A 61 6.61 -17.28 13.13
CA LYS A 61 5.40 -17.39 12.31
C LYS A 61 5.17 -16.13 11.47
N LEU A 62 5.39 -14.94 12.04
CA LEU A 62 5.29 -13.70 11.28
C LEU A 62 6.28 -13.65 10.11
N LEU A 63 7.55 -13.99 10.36
CA LEU A 63 8.59 -14.01 9.32
C LEU A 63 8.24 -15.00 8.20
N LYS A 64 7.69 -16.17 8.56
CA LYS A 64 7.20 -17.13 7.58
C LYS A 64 6.03 -16.56 6.76
N ALA A 65 5.03 -15.97 7.42
CA ALA A 65 3.88 -15.38 6.74
C ALA A 65 4.27 -14.23 5.79
N MET A 66 5.29 -13.43 6.14
CA MET A 66 5.83 -12.39 5.26
C MET A 66 6.51 -13.00 4.01
N ALA A 67 7.25 -14.11 4.17
CA ALA A 67 7.83 -14.82 3.04
C ALA A 67 6.74 -15.42 2.14
N ASP A 68 5.73 -16.08 2.73
CA ASP A 68 4.61 -16.67 1.99
C ASP A 68 3.80 -15.61 1.21
N SER A 69 3.61 -14.43 1.80
CA SER A 69 2.95 -13.28 1.18
C SER A 69 3.69 -12.76 -0.07
N ALA A 70 5.03 -12.83 -0.09
CA ALA A 70 5.83 -12.34 -1.21
C ALA A 70 5.59 -13.14 -2.52
N GLU A 71 5.17 -14.40 -2.40
CA GLU A 71 4.93 -15.32 -3.53
C GLU A 71 3.54 -15.16 -4.18
N ILE A 72 2.67 -14.30 -3.64
CA ILE A 72 1.34 -14.04 -4.21
C ILE A 72 1.46 -13.11 -5.42
N HIS A 73 0.91 -13.51 -6.57
CA HIS A 73 0.90 -12.76 -7.84
C HIS A 73 -0.50 -12.28 -8.24
#